data_AF-A0AA96XD08-F1
#
_entry.id   AF-A0AA96XD08-F1
#
_cell.length_a   1.000
_cell.length_b   1.000
_cell.length_c   1.000
_cell.angle_alpha   90.00
_cell.angle_beta   90.00
_cell.angle_gamma   90.00
#
_symmetry.space_group_name_H-M   'P 1'
#
loop_
_entity.id
_entity.type
_entity.pdbx_description
1 polymer ?
#
loop_
_entity_poly.entity_id
_entity_poly.type
_entity_poly.pdbx_seq_one_letter_code
_entity_poly.pdbx_strand_id
1 'polypeptide(L)'
;MRRLHLGVVVLSLTVAGCEQDETRPNFEYAPDMVSSVPFDTFAANPVTVDGKTLLAPVKGTVPRGYQPLHRPRAPRRRHARGGSSRIRTRPLRRSWRGAR
;
A
#
# COMPACT_ATOMS: atom_id res chain seq x y z
N MET A 1 26.26 -50.06 -28.62
CA MET A 1 25.58 -50.03 -27.30
C MET A 1 26.25 -49.06 -26.31
N ARG A 2 27.56 -49.13 -26.03
CA ARG A 2 28.28 -48.18 -25.13
C ARG A 2 28.06 -46.68 -25.42
N ARG A 3 28.09 -46.26 -26.68
CA ARG A 3 27.85 -44.84 -27.07
C ARG A 3 26.41 -44.39 -26.80
N LEU A 4 25.45 -45.32 -26.89
CA LEU A 4 24.03 -45.05 -26.59
C LEU A 4 23.84 -44.83 -25.08
N HIS A 5 24.46 -45.67 -24.25
CA HIS A 5 24.42 -45.50 -22.79
C HIS A 5 25.07 -44.19 -22.33
N LEU A 6 26.21 -43.81 -22.93
CA LEU A 6 26.84 -42.50 -22.68
C LEU A 6 25.91 -41.33 -23.04
N GLY A 7 25.22 -41.40 -24.18
CA GLY A 7 24.24 -40.39 -24.58
C GLY A 7 23.04 -40.28 -23.63
N VAL A 8 22.51 -41.41 -23.18
CA VAL A 8 21.39 -41.46 -22.20
C VAL A 8 21.81 -40.88 -20.85
N VAL A 9 23.03 -41.18 -20.38
CA VAL A 9 23.55 -40.63 -19.13
C VAL A 9 23.69 -39.10 -19.24
N VAL A 10 24.31 -38.59 -20.30
CA VAL A 10 24.46 -37.14 -20.50
C VAL A 10 23.10 -36.44 -20.57
N LEU A 11 22.14 -37.00 -21.31
CA LEU A 11 20.79 -36.46 -21.39
C LEU A 11 20.10 -36.43 -20.02
N SER A 12 20.23 -37.49 -19.22
CA SER A 12 19.63 -37.56 -17.88
C SER A 12 20.20 -36.52 -16.91
N LEU A 13 21.51 -36.23 -16.96
CA LEU A 13 22.12 -35.17 -16.14
C LEU A 13 21.64 -33.78 -16.54
N THR A 14 21.44 -33.51 -17.85
CA THR A 14 20.98 -32.20 -18.31
C THR A 14 19.53 -31.91 -17.91
N VAL A 15 18.67 -32.93 -17.86
CA VAL A 15 17.25 -32.75 -17.48
C VAL A 15 17.12 -32.54 -15.96
N ALA A 16 17.95 -33.19 -15.14
CA ALA A 16 17.91 -33.04 -13.68
C ALA A 16 18.37 -31.66 -13.17
N GLY A 17 19.13 -30.90 -13.96
CA GLY A 17 19.62 -29.56 -13.58
C GLY A 17 18.69 -28.40 -13.95
N CYS A 18 17.63 -28.64 -14.71
CA CYS A 18 16.71 -27.60 -15.20
C CYS A 18 15.47 -27.39 -14.31
N GLU A 19 15.42 -27.98 -13.11
CA GLU A 19 14.31 -27.78 -12.20
C GLU A 19 14.56 -26.55 -11.32
N GLN A 20 13.83 -25.47 -11.60
CA GLN A 20 13.82 -24.26 -10.78
C GLN A 20 12.60 -24.31 -9.85
N ASP A 21 12.85 -24.58 -8.57
CA ASP A 21 11.82 -24.55 -7.53
C ASP A 21 11.48 -23.09 -7.18
N GLU A 22 10.37 -22.56 -7.73
CA GLU A 22 9.90 -21.19 -7.48
C GLU A 22 9.45 -20.96 -6.04
N THR A 23 9.29 -22.02 -5.23
CA THR A 23 8.92 -21.89 -3.82
C THR A 23 10.09 -21.49 -2.93
N ARG A 24 11.32 -21.51 -3.46
CA ARG A 24 12.54 -21.21 -2.70
C ARG A 24 13.36 -20.10 -3.34
N PRO A 25 14.00 -19.25 -2.51
CA PRO A 25 14.97 -18.29 -3.02
C PRO A 25 16.20 -19.00 -3.61
N ASN A 26 16.77 -18.42 -4.65
CA ASN A 26 17.96 -18.94 -5.31
C ASN A 26 19.24 -18.63 -4.51
N PHE A 27 20.37 -19.15 -4.95
CA PHE A 27 21.68 -18.88 -4.33
C PHE A 27 22.03 -17.38 -4.39
N GLU A 28 22.41 -16.84 -3.24
CA GLU A 28 22.89 -15.47 -3.11
C GLU A 28 24.41 -15.41 -3.29
N TYR A 29 24.89 -14.42 -4.07
CA TYR A 29 26.30 -14.12 -4.24
C TYR A 29 26.62 -12.83 -3.46
N ALA A 30 27.55 -12.92 -2.49
CA ALA A 30 27.91 -11.86 -1.52
C ALA A 30 26.83 -11.57 -0.44
N PRO A 31 26.60 -12.50 0.51
CA PRO A 31 25.54 -12.40 1.52
C PRO A 31 25.74 -11.24 2.52
N ASP A 32 26.96 -10.73 2.67
CA ASP A 32 27.29 -9.59 3.52
C ASP A 32 26.76 -8.25 2.99
N MET A 33 26.45 -8.18 1.69
CA MET A 33 25.97 -6.97 1.01
C MET A 33 24.49 -7.03 0.64
N VAL A 34 23.85 -8.21 0.70
CA VAL A 34 22.41 -8.38 0.39
C VAL A 34 21.54 -7.89 1.55
N SER A 35 21.99 -8.14 2.78
CA SER A 35 21.25 -7.77 4.00
C SER A 35 21.76 -6.45 4.57
N SER A 36 20.85 -5.52 4.83
CA SER A 36 21.17 -4.25 5.50
C SER A 36 21.54 -4.49 6.96
N VAL A 37 22.67 -3.92 7.40
CA VAL A 37 23.02 -3.82 8.84
C VAL A 37 22.00 -2.97 9.62
N PRO A 38 21.60 -1.77 9.15
CA PRO A 38 20.52 -1.03 9.80
C PRO A 38 19.16 -1.64 9.46
N PHE A 39 18.20 -1.50 10.38
CA PHE A 39 16.81 -1.92 10.13
C PHE A 39 16.16 -1.00 9.10
N ASP A 40 15.68 -1.59 8.00
CA ASP A 40 14.84 -0.89 7.03
C ASP A 40 13.49 -0.49 7.64
N THR A 41 12.83 0.50 7.02
CA THR A 41 11.56 1.07 7.51
C THR A 41 10.49 0.01 7.85
N PHE A 42 10.43 -1.07 7.07
CA PHE A 42 9.44 -2.15 7.24
C PHE A 42 10.05 -3.47 7.74
N ALA A 43 11.32 -3.46 8.15
CA ALA A 43 11.95 -4.63 8.75
C ALA A 43 11.39 -4.89 10.16
N ALA A 44 11.36 -6.17 10.54
CA ALA A 44 11.11 -6.56 11.92
C ALA A 44 12.29 -6.14 12.81
N ASN A 45 12.00 -5.67 14.02
CA ASN A 45 13.01 -5.24 14.98
C ASN A 45 12.74 -5.86 16.36
N PRO A 46 13.65 -6.70 16.89
CA PRO A 46 13.46 -7.37 18.17
C PRO A 46 13.57 -6.44 19.39
N VAL A 47 14.07 -5.22 19.22
CA VAL A 47 14.28 -4.26 20.31
C VAL A 47 12.98 -3.53 20.67
N THR A 48 12.03 -3.42 19.74
CA THR A 48 10.77 -2.71 19.98
C THR A 48 9.70 -3.64 20.53
N VAL A 49 8.80 -3.10 21.37
CA VAL A 49 7.74 -3.88 22.04
C VAL A 49 6.83 -4.60 21.03
N ASP A 50 6.53 -3.95 19.90
CA ASP A 50 5.63 -4.48 18.87
C ASP A 50 6.37 -5.22 17.74
N GLY A 51 7.70 -5.39 17.84
CA GLY A 51 8.52 -6.06 16.82
C GLY A 51 8.68 -5.29 15.50
N LYS A 52 8.22 -4.03 15.43
CA LYS A 52 8.21 -3.19 14.22
C LYS A 52 9.26 -2.10 14.31
N THR A 53 9.92 -1.80 13.18
CA THR A 53 10.80 -0.64 13.07
C THR A 53 10.01 0.67 12.93
N LEU A 54 8.85 0.63 12.26
CA LEU A 54 7.98 1.79 12.08
C LEU A 54 7.13 2.04 13.33
N LEU A 55 7.62 2.92 14.21
CA LEU A 55 6.93 3.33 15.42
C LEU A 55 5.92 4.46 15.15
N ALA A 56 4.81 4.44 15.88
CA ALA A 56 3.85 5.53 15.84
C ALA A 56 4.43 6.77 16.56
N PRO A 57 4.26 7.98 16.00
CA PRO A 57 4.61 9.19 16.72
C PRO A 57 3.68 9.37 17.92
N VAL A 58 4.13 10.17 18.89
CA VAL A 58 3.32 10.52 20.04
C VAL A 58 2.04 11.24 19.57
N LYS A 59 0.92 11.03 20.29
CA LYS A 59 -0.35 11.66 19.96
C LYS A 59 -0.22 13.18 19.98
N GLY A 60 -0.68 13.84 18.92
CA GLY A 60 -0.64 15.29 18.77
C GLY A 60 0.63 15.83 18.11
N THR A 61 1.59 14.98 17.72
CA THR A 61 2.73 15.41 16.91
C THR A 61 2.26 15.88 15.52
N VAL A 62 2.68 17.09 15.13
CA VAL A 62 2.40 17.68 13.81
C VAL A 62 3.72 17.78 13.02
N PRO A 63 3.85 17.14 11.85
CA PRO A 63 5.06 17.23 11.05
C PRO A 63 5.22 18.62 10.42
N ARG A 64 6.46 19.02 10.14
CA ARG A 64 6.73 20.30 9.46
C ARG A 64 6.11 20.30 8.06
N GLY A 65 5.54 21.43 7.66
CA GLY A 65 4.84 21.58 6.37
C GLY A 65 3.45 20.95 6.32
N TYR A 66 2.96 20.41 7.44
CA TYR A 66 1.60 19.88 7.55
C TYR A 66 0.76 20.70 8.52
N GLN A 67 -0.46 21.05 8.12
CA GLN A 67 -1.43 21.72 8.99
C GLN A 67 -2.64 20.78 9.19
N PRO A 68 -2.92 20.35 10.44
CA PRO A 68 -4.06 19.48 10.71
C PRO A 68 -5.38 20.12 10.29
N LEU A 69 -6.28 19.30 9.73
CA LEU A 69 -7.62 19.75 9.38
C LEU A 69 -8.40 20.11 10.65
N HIS A 70 -8.78 21.38 10.79
CA HIS A 70 -9.53 21.87 11.95
C HIS A 70 -11.04 21.56 11.89
N ARG A 71 -11.57 21.08 10.76
CA ARG A 71 -13.03 20.89 10.64
C ARG A 71 -13.49 19.70 11.49
N PRO A 72 -14.55 19.88 12.31
CA PRO A 72 -15.12 18.78 13.07
C PRO A 72 -15.65 17.71 12.11
N ARG A 73 -15.51 16.44 12.52
CA ARG A 73 -16.02 15.31 11.74
C ARG A 73 -17.52 15.51 11.52
N ALA A 74 -17.97 15.44 10.27
CA ALA A 74 -19.40 15.47 9.96
C ALA A 74 -20.12 14.40 10.81
N PRO A 75 -21.30 14.70 11.36
CA PRO A 75 -22.02 13.74 12.17
C PRO A 75 -22.24 12.46 11.35
N ARG A 76 -21.81 11.32 11.90
CA ARG A 76 -22.05 9.99 11.32
C ARG A 76 -23.56 9.88 11.13
N ARG A 77 -24.04 9.97 9.88
CA ARG A 77 -25.46 9.83 9.53
C ARG A 77 -25.94 8.45 10.01
N ARG A 78 -26.42 8.37 11.25
CA ARG A 78 -27.40 7.37 11.65
C ARG A 78 -28.65 7.76 10.87
N HIS A 79 -29.22 6.85 10.10
CA HIS A 79 -30.43 7.10 9.31
C HIS A 79 -31.54 7.63 10.22
N ALA A 80 -31.65 8.96 10.32
CA ALA A 80 -32.71 9.65 11.03
C ALA A 80 -33.62 10.25 9.96
N ARG A 81 -34.84 9.72 9.91
CA ARG A 81 -35.98 10.26 9.16
C ARG A 81 -36.08 11.77 9.35
N GLY A 82 -36.37 12.48 8.25
CA GLY A 82 -37.02 13.79 8.28
C GLY A 82 -36.09 14.98 8.07
N GLY A 83 -36.11 15.52 6.85
CA GLY A 83 -35.46 16.79 6.53
C GLY A 83 -35.25 16.99 5.03
N SER A 84 -36.32 16.90 4.24
CA SER A 84 -36.29 17.25 2.81
C SER A 84 -36.14 18.78 2.70
N SER A 85 -34.94 19.26 2.38
CA SER A 85 -34.72 20.65 2.02
C SER A 85 -35.21 20.88 0.58
N ARG A 86 -36.47 21.31 0.44
CA ARG A 86 -37.00 21.90 -0.80
C ARG A 86 -36.13 23.07 -1.22
N ILE A 87 -35.50 22.93 -2.38
CA ILE A 87 -34.86 24.03 -3.11
C ILE A 87 -35.96 25.07 -3.40
N ARG A 88 -35.96 26.17 -2.65
CA ARG A 88 -36.86 27.30 -2.87
C ARG A 88 -36.28 28.14 -4.01
N THR A 89 -36.57 27.79 -5.26
CA THR A 89 -36.31 28.67 -6.41
C THR A 89 -37.12 29.95 -6.24
N ARG A 90 -36.42 31.06 -6.06
CA ARG A 90 -37.01 32.40 -5.92
C ARG A 90 -37.26 32.91 -7.34
N PRO A 91 -38.51 33.08 -7.82
CA PRO A 91 -38.73 33.55 -9.18
C PRO A 91 -38.32 35.03 -9.27
N LEU A 92 -37.44 35.32 -10.23
CA LEU A 92 -37.04 36.68 -10.60
C LEU A 92 -38.28 37.44 -11.10
N ARG A 93 -38.84 38.28 -10.23
CA ARG A 93 -39.94 39.19 -10.56
C ARG A 93 -39.41 40.29 -11.49
N ARG A 94 -39.54 40.08 -12.79
CA ARG A 94 -39.17 41.03 -13.85
C ARG A 94 -40.21 42.16 -13.90
N SER A 95 -40.03 43.20 -13.08
CA SER A 95 -40.81 44.43 -13.20
C SER A 95 -40.11 45.39 -14.15
N TRP A 96 -40.53 45.41 -15.42
CA TRP A 96 -40.27 46.52 -16.33
C TRP A 96 -41.55 47.35 -16.41
N ARG A 97 -41.58 48.46 -15.67
CA ARG A 97 -42.56 49.54 -15.86
C ARG A 97 -41.88 50.65 -16.65
N GLY A 98 -42.47 51.02 -17.78
CA GLY A 98 -42.36 52.37 -18.34
C GLY A 98 -41.21 52.61 -19.32
N ALA A 99 -41.49 52.41 -20.61
CA ALA A 99 -40.98 53.31 -21.64
C ALA A 99 -42.19 53.69 -22.50
N ARG A 100 -42.48 54.98 -22.53
CA ARG A 100 -43.40 55.62 -23.48
C ARG A 100 -42.76 55.63 -24.86
#